data_AF-A0A1F6MA99-F1
#
_entry.id   AF-A0A1F6MA99-F1
#
_cell.length_a   1.000
_cell.length_b   1.000
_cell.length_c   1.000
_cell.angle_alpha   90.00
_cell.angle_beta   90.00
_cell.angle_gamma   90.00
#
_symmetry.space_group_name_H-M   'P 1'
#
loop_
_entity.id
_entity.type
_entity.pdbx_description
1 polymer ?
#
loop_
_entity_poly.entity_id
_entity_poly.type
_entity_poly.pdbx_seq_one_letter_code
_entity_poly.pdbx_strand_id
1 'polypeptide(L)'
;MTDGRDIEEIQQWLLALPHAVPQFLQKLKVPGRPGRYHYSLTGDYLREKAQWGLGNSVFFLKIIYTLGLRKEYEQEVEEACNFIQSFQKPTGFFIDQWIEWSSVPYRLWYIFKTGNIHRGKQVHLAETRQAFSAMTLFSHMPRYAITSLVESEQDIERYLSALDWHKPWAAGSHFSHLLFFLACSLSENKETLIDAAIRWVNRLQHSDGFWYMGTPSLSQKINGAMKILTGLLVAERMNFAHADRILDTVLSAQHDTHACDHFNITFVLTYCTKVVGTEYRNEELNTFAWDRLRRYRAHYYPSIGGFSFLPGSSGKWYYDAPVSRGRNEPDIHGTCLFLWGVSLLVQILDREDIYPFHEFIS
;
A
#
# COMPACT_ATOMS: atom_id res chain seq x y z
N MET A 1 25.13 -13.89 7.88
CA MET A 1 25.57 -14.38 6.57
C MET A 1 24.56 -15.42 6.13
N THR A 2 23.79 -15.12 5.09
CA THR A 2 22.89 -16.05 4.41
C THR A 2 23.76 -17.13 3.72
N ASP A 3 23.47 -18.42 3.96
CA ASP A 3 24.13 -19.54 3.27
C ASP A 3 23.74 -19.50 1.78
N GLY A 4 24.67 -19.84 0.87
CA GLY A 4 24.40 -19.86 -0.58
C GLY A 4 23.21 -20.77 -0.94
N ARG A 5 23.00 -21.84 -0.18
CA ARG A 5 21.83 -22.73 -0.33
C ARG A 5 20.51 -22.05 0.02
N ASP A 6 20.49 -21.14 0.99
CA ASP A 6 19.27 -20.39 1.38
C ASP A 6 18.86 -19.42 0.27
N ILE A 7 19.84 -18.80 -0.41
CA ILE A 7 19.58 -17.92 -1.57
C ILE A 7 18.95 -18.73 -2.71
N GLU A 8 19.53 -19.89 -3.07
CA GLU A 8 18.97 -20.75 -4.12
C GLU A 8 17.52 -21.16 -3.84
N GLU A 9 17.19 -21.51 -2.59
CA GLU A 9 15.81 -21.83 -2.20
C GLU A 9 14.86 -20.63 -2.36
N ILE A 10 15.29 -19.43 -1.96
CA ILE A 10 14.50 -18.21 -2.11
C ILE A 10 14.28 -17.91 -3.59
N GLN A 11 15.30 -18.07 -4.43
CA GLN A 11 15.20 -17.86 -5.88
C GLN A 11 14.19 -18.81 -6.52
N GLN A 12 14.25 -20.11 -6.20
CA GLN A 12 13.27 -21.10 -6.67
C GLN A 12 11.86 -20.76 -6.18
N TRP A 13 11.73 -20.32 -4.93
CA TRP A 13 10.45 -19.89 -4.37
C TRP A 13 9.87 -18.69 -5.14
N LEU A 14 10.68 -17.67 -5.45
CA LEU A 14 10.27 -16.51 -6.23
C LEU A 14 9.75 -16.93 -7.62
N LEU A 15 10.45 -17.82 -8.32
CA LEU A 15 10.02 -18.34 -9.62
C LEU A 15 8.69 -19.12 -9.55
N ALA A 16 8.37 -19.72 -8.41
CA ALA A 16 7.13 -20.46 -8.23
C ALA A 16 5.91 -19.56 -7.94
N LEU A 17 6.11 -18.33 -7.44
CA LEU A 17 5.01 -17.45 -7.01
C LEU A 17 3.99 -17.14 -8.13
N PRO A 18 4.38 -16.80 -9.37
CA PRO A 18 3.43 -16.55 -10.46
C PRO A 18 2.54 -17.75 -10.80
N HIS A 19 2.91 -18.97 -10.42
CA HIS A 19 2.10 -20.18 -10.63
C HIS A 19 1.29 -20.57 -9.39
N ALA A 20 1.84 -20.38 -8.19
CA ALA A 20 1.22 -20.80 -6.94
C ALA A 20 0.13 -19.81 -6.45
N VAL A 21 0.39 -18.50 -6.55
CA VAL A 21 -0.56 -17.46 -6.09
C VAL A 21 -1.90 -17.51 -6.84
N PRO A 22 -1.94 -17.70 -8.18
CA PRO A 22 -3.16 -18.03 -8.91
C PRO A 22 -4.07 -19.07 -8.26
N GLN A 23 -3.50 -20.17 -7.76
CA GLN A 23 -4.26 -21.26 -7.15
C GLN A 23 -4.93 -20.82 -5.85
N PHE A 24 -4.28 -19.95 -5.09
CA PHE A 24 -4.86 -19.30 -3.92
C PHE A 24 -6.00 -18.36 -4.32
N LEU A 25 -5.80 -17.51 -5.33
CA LEU A 25 -6.84 -16.56 -5.79
C LEU A 25 -8.10 -17.28 -6.27
N GLN A 26 -7.97 -18.42 -6.97
CA GLN A 26 -9.13 -19.23 -7.37
C GLN A 26 -9.96 -19.71 -6.17
N LYS A 27 -9.31 -20.05 -5.05
CA LYS A 27 -10.01 -20.46 -3.81
C LYS A 27 -10.73 -19.30 -3.12
N LEU A 28 -10.38 -18.05 -3.43
CA LEU A 28 -11.01 -16.86 -2.86
C LEU A 28 -12.18 -16.34 -3.67
N LYS A 29 -12.37 -16.76 -4.93
CA LYS A 29 -13.51 -16.34 -5.74
C LYS A 29 -14.82 -16.67 -5.04
N VAL A 30 -15.77 -15.73 -5.04
CA VAL A 30 -17.10 -15.95 -4.47
C VAL A 30 -18.02 -16.56 -5.53
N PRO A 31 -18.54 -17.79 -5.34
CA PRO A 31 -19.41 -18.43 -6.33
C PRO A 31 -20.65 -17.59 -6.66
N GLY A 32 -20.95 -17.44 -7.94
CA GLY A 32 -22.11 -16.69 -8.43
C GLY A 32 -22.03 -15.17 -8.24
N ARG A 33 -20.87 -14.63 -7.84
CA ARG A 33 -20.63 -13.18 -7.73
C ARG A 33 -19.34 -12.78 -8.45
N PRO A 34 -19.40 -12.59 -9.78
CA PRO A 34 -18.27 -12.15 -10.60
C PRO A 34 -17.53 -10.95 -10.01
N GLY A 35 -16.21 -10.98 -10.07
CA GLY A 35 -15.35 -9.90 -9.57
C GLY A 35 -15.24 -9.77 -8.05
N ARG A 36 -15.96 -10.58 -7.28
CA ARG A 36 -15.93 -10.55 -5.82
C ARG A 36 -15.03 -11.66 -5.26
N TYR A 37 -14.21 -11.28 -4.28
CA TYR A 37 -13.28 -12.16 -3.59
C TYR A 37 -13.50 -12.16 -2.07
N HIS A 38 -13.30 -13.32 -1.45
CA HIS A 38 -13.16 -13.44 0.00
C HIS A 38 -11.86 -12.79 0.49
N TYR A 39 -11.85 -12.34 1.74
CA TYR A 39 -10.66 -11.77 2.36
C TYR A 39 -9.66 -12.87 2.74
N SER A 40 -10.15 -13.97 3.32
CA SER A 40 -9.42 -15.16 3.75
C SER A 40 -10.16 -16.44 3.34
N LEU A 41 -9.51 -17.61 3.45
CA LEU A 41 -10.09 -18.87 2.97
C LEU A 41 -11.36 -19.28 3.73
N THR A 42 -11.37 -19.12 5.05
CA THR A 42 -12.45 -19.60 5.93
C THR A 42 -12.75 -18.64 7.09
N GLY A 43 -11.93 -17.62 7.30
CA GLY A 43 -11.98 -16.71 8.43
C GLY A 43 -12.99 -15.57 8.33
N ASP A 44 -13.47 -15.23 7.13
CA ASP A 44 -14.35 -14.08 6.90
C ASP A 44 -15.64 -14.15 7.75
N TYR A 45 -15.99 -13.04 8.40
CA TYR A 45 -17.24 -12.96 9.17
C TYR A 45 -18.49 -13.02 8.27
N LEU A 46 -18.39 -12.52 7.04
CA LEU A 46 -19.53 -12.29 6.15
C LEU A 46 -19.34 -12.89 4.76
N ARG A 47 -18.89 -14.15 4.67
CA ARG A 47 -18.62 -14.83 3.39
C ARG A 47 -19.72 -14.60 2.34
N GLU A 48 -20.99 -14.71 2.72
CA GLU A 48 -22.11 -14.72 1.75
C GLU A 48 -23.13 -13.57 1.93
N LYS A 49 -23.06 -12.84 3.05
CA LYS A 49 -24.04 -11.81 3.43
C LYS A 49 -23.45 -10.41 3.23
N ALA A 50 -24.23 -9.50 2.65
CA ALA A 50 -23.89 -8.12 2.24
C ALA A 50 -23.06 -7.97 0.94
N GLN A 51 -23.25 -6.82 0.27
CA GLN A 51 -22.39 -6.30 -0.79
C GLN A 51 -21.18 -5.62 -0.13
N TRP A 52 -20.18 -6.42 0.24
CA TRP A 52 -18.89 -5.95 0.74
C TRP A 52 -17.77 -6.67 -0.02
N GLY A 53 -16.56 -6.12 0.05
CA GLY A 53 -15.36 -6.70 -0.55
C GLY A 53 -14.71 -5.80 -1.59
N LEU A 54 -14.97 -4.49 -1.53
CA LEU A 54 -14.28 -3.49 -2.36
C LEU A 54 -12.75 -3.67 -2.27
N GLY A 55 -12.22 -3.65 -1.05
CA GLY A 55 -10.79 -3.84 -0.79
C GLY A 55 -10.25 -5.17 -1.30
N ASN A 56 -11.01 -6.26 -1.17
CA ASN A 56 -10.57 -7.59 -1.61
C ASN A 56 -10.33 -7.63 -3.12
N SER A 57 -11.24 -7.01 -3.88
CA SER A 57 -11.18 -6.98 -5.35
C SER A 57 -10.08 -6.03 -5.84
N VAL A 58 -9.84 -4.94 -5.11
CA VAL A 58 -8.66 -4.08 -5.28
C VAL A 58 -7.37 -4.88 -5.11
N PHE A 59 -7.27 -5.68 -4.03
CA PHE A 59 -6.08 -6.50 -3.78
C PHE A 59 -5.89 -7.57 -4.85
N PHE A 60 -6.98 -8.18 -5.35
CA PHE A 60 -6.92 -9.09 -6.49
C PHE A 60 -6.27 -8.42 -7.71
N LEU A 61 -6.78 -7.25 -8.14
CA LEU A 61 -6.23 -6.53 -9.29
C LEU A 61 -4.75 -6.21 -9.12
N LYS A 62 -4.35 -5.74 -7.94
CA LYS A 62 -2.95 -5.44 -7.63
C LYS A 62 -2.06 -6.67 -7.66
N ILE A 63 -2.54 -7.82 -7.18
CA ILE A 63 -1.81 -9.08 -7.27
C ILE A 63 -1.64 -9.50 -8.73
N ILE A 64 -2.70 -9.48 -9.54
CA ILE A 64 -2.63 -9.83 -10.97
C ILE A 64 -1.65 -8.93 -11.71
N TYR A 65 -1.69 -7.62 -11.44
CA TYR A 65 -0.75 -6.66 -12.01
C TYR A 65 0.68 -7.01 -11.60
N THR A 66 0.92 -7.20 -10.30
CA THR A 66 2.26 -7.50 -9.75
C THR A 66 2.86 -8.76 -10.36
N LEU A 67 2.05 -9.78 -10.64
CA LEU A 67 2.51 -11.04 -11.23
C LEU A 67 2.62 -11.03 -12.76
N GLY A 68 2.25 -9.92 -13.41
CA GLY A 68 2.28 -9.82 -14.88
C GLY A 68 1.20 -10.65 -15.59
N LEU A 69 0.14 -11.03 -14.89
CA LEU A 69 -0.86 -12.01 -15.36
C LEU A 69 -2.09 -11.37 -16.04
N ARG A 70 -1.92 -10.17 -16.61
CA ARG A 70 -3.03 -9.40 -17.20
C ARG A 70 -3.76 -10.16 -18.30
N LYS A 71 -3.03 -10.86 -19.19
CA LYS A 71 -3.60 -11.53 -20.35
C LYS A 71 -4.39 -12.77 -19.95
N GLU A 72 -3.88 -13.51 -18.98
CA GLU A 72 -4.44 -14.76 -18.48
C GLU A 72 -5.72 -14.53 -17.67
N TYR A 73 -5.90 -13.34 -17.10
CA TYR A 73 -7.00 -12.97 -16.22
C TYR A 73 -7.87 -11.83 -16.78
N GLU A 74 -7.89 -11.63 -18.11
CA GLU A 74 -8.60 -10.50 -18.73
C GLU A 74 -10.08 -10.43 -18.32
N GLN A 75 -10.77 -11.58 -18.31
CA GLN A 75 -12.16 -11.65 -17.88
C GLN A 75 -12.33 -11.32 -16.38
N GLU A 76 -11.54 -11.94 -15.51
CA GLU A 76 -11.63 -11.69 -14.07
C GLU A 76 -11.24 -10.26 -13.68
N VAL A 77 -10.31 -9.64 -14.41
CA VAL A 77 -9.94 -8.24 -14.27
C VAL A 77 -11.14 -7.35 -14.60
N GLU A 78 -11.80 -7.59 -15.74
CA GLU A 78 -13.00 -6.85 -16.14
C GLU A 78 -14.12 -7.00 -15.10
N GLU A 79 -14.37 -8.22 -14.63
CA GLU A 79 -15.36 -8.49 -13.59
C GLU A 79 -15.03 -7.78 -12.27
N ALA A 80 -13.76 -7.79 -11.85
CA ALA A 80 -13.30 -7.12 -10.63
C ALA A 80 -13.40 -5.59 -10.74
N CYS A 81 -13.02 -5.01 -11.89
CA CYS A 81 -13.20 -3.59 -12.16
C CYS A 81 -14.69 -3.19 -12.09
N ASN A 82 -15.57 -3.97 -12.72
CA ASN A 82 -17.02 -3.74 -12.65
C ASN A 82 -17.57 -3.86 -11.21
N PHE A 83 -17.08 -4.83 -10.44
CA PHE A 83 -17.46 -4.97 -9.04
C PHE A 83 -16.99 -3.78 -8.19
N ILE A 84 -15.74 -3.35 -8.32
CA ILE A 84 -15.19 -2.14 -7.65
C ILE A 84 -16.00 -0.91 -8.04
N GLN A 85 -16.31 -0.75 -9.32
CA GLN A 85 -17.07 0.37 -9.87
C GLN A 85 -18.48 0.48 -9.26
N SER A 86 -19.07 -0.62 -8.82
CA SER A 86 -20.39 -0.63 -8.16
C SER A 86 -20.40 0.07 -6.79
N PHE A 87 -19.24 0.23 -6.15
CA PHE A 87 -19.11 0.96 -4.88
C PHE A 87 -18.96 2.48 -5.06
N GLN A 88 -18.78 2.96 -6.28
CA GLN A 88 -18.60 4.39 -6.53
C GLN A 88 -19.92 5.15 -6.35
N LYS A 89 -19.88 6.23 -5.58
CA LYS A 89 -20.99 7.17 -5.40
C LYS A 89 -20.92 8.31 -6.42
N PRO A 90 -22.03 9.02 -6.69
CA PRO A 90 -22.03 10.20 -7.56
C PRO A 90 -21.06 11.32 -7.13
N THR A 91 -20.64 11.32 -5.86
CA THR A 91 -19.60 12.22 -5.32
C THR A 91 -18.18 11.86 -5.76
N GLY A 92 -17.99 10.78 -6.53
CA GLY A 92 -16.69 10.27 -6.95
C GLY A 92 -16.04 9.30 -5.97
N PHE A 93 -16.45 9.31 -4.70
CA PHE A 93 -15.90 8.42 -3.67
C PHE A 93 -16.34 6.97 -3.85
N PHE A 94 -15.41 6.05 -3.62
CA PHE A 94 -15.70 4.63 -3.44
C PHE A 94 -15.91 4.36 -1.94
N ILE A 95 -17.06 3.77 -1.59
CA ILE A 95 -17.44 3.54 -0.21
C ILE A 95 -18.00 2.14 -0.07
N ASP A 96 -17.32 1.28 0.68
CA ASP A 96 -17.87 0.01 1.14
C ASP A 96 -18.76 0.27 2.37
N GLN A 97 -20.08 0.29 2.15
CA GLN A 97 -21.06 0.61 3.20
C GLN A 97 -20.95 -0.31 4.40
N TRP A 98 -20.55 -1.56 4.17
CA TRP A 98 -20.41 -2.50 5.28
C TRP A 98 -19.18 -2.18 6.14
N ILE A 99 -18.05 -1.81 5.52
CA ILE A 99 -16.88 -1.31 6.24
C ILE A 99 -17.27 -0.04 7.00
N GLU A 100 -17.97 0.88 6.36
CA GLU A 100 -18.43 2.12 6.98
C GLU A 100 -19.26 1.83 8.25
N TRP A 101 -20.25 0.93 8.18
CA TRP A 101 -21.11 0.60 9.32
C TRP A 101 -20.37 -0.18 10.40
N SER A 102 -19.55 -1.15 10.02
CA SER A 102 -18.85 -2.02 10.96
C SER A 102 -17.76 -1.30 11.74
N SER A 103 -17.23 -0.21 11.19
CA SER A 103 -16.25 0.64 11.87
C SER A 103 -16.90 1.65 12.85
N VAL A 104 -18.23 1.80 12.89
CA VAL A 104 -18.91 2.79 13.76
C VAL A 104 -18.50 2.66 15.24
N PRO A 105 -18.52 1.47 15.87
CA PRO A 105 -18.15 1.35 17.28
C PRO A 105 -16.72 1.81 17.55
N TYR A 106 -15.77 1.45 16.67
CA TYR A 106 -14.39 1.90 16.78
C TYR A 106 -14.27 3.41 16.59
N ARG A 107 -14.97 3.99 15.60
CA ARG A 107 -14.93 5.44 15.34
C ARG A 107 -15.45 6.23 16.54
N LEU A 108 -16.55 5.81 17.16
CA LEU A 108 -17.08 6.47 18.36
C LEU A 108 -16.07 6.44 19.52
N TRP A 109 -15.47 5.28 19.77
CA TRP A 109 -14.40 5.15 20.76
C TRP A 109 -13.18 6.02 20.43
N TYR A 110 -12.76 6.06 19.16
CA TYR A 110 -11.62 6.83 18.71
C TYR A 110 -11.87 8.34 18.83
N ILE A 111 -13.07 8.81 18.50
CA ILE A 111 -13.51 10.20 18.70
C ILE A 111 -13.45 10.55 20.19
N PHE A 112 -14.00 9.71 21.07
CA PHE A 112 -13.94 9.94 22.51
C PHE A 112 -12.50 10.04 23.02
N LYS A 113 -11.60 9.18 22.52
CA LYS A 113 -10.19 9.13 22.95
C LYS A 113 -9.33 10.28 22.39
N THR A 114 -9.61 10.76 21.19
CA THR A 114 -8.70 11.65 20.46
C THR A 114 -9.29 12.99 20.04
N GLY A 115 -10.61 13.16 20.14
CA GLY A 115 -11.35 14.29 19.60
C GLY A 115 -11.44 14.32 18.07
N ASN A 116 -10.83 13.38 17.35
CA ASN A 116 -10.77 13.40 15.89
C ASN A 116 -12.05 12.85 15.25
N ILE A 117 -12.93 13.79 14.86
CA ILE A 117 -14.20 13.50 14.17
C ILE A 117 -14.06 13.15 12.68
N HIS A 118 -12.89 13.34 12.08
CA HIS A 118 -12.70 13.23 10.64
C HIS A 118 -12.36 11.81 10.16
N ARG A 119 -12.14 10.85 11.06
CA ARG A 119 -11.70 9.48 10.75
C ARG A 119 -12.50 8.80 9.63
N GLY A 120 -13.83 8.97 9.60
CA GLY A 120 -14.67 8.41 8.54
C GLY A 120 -14.32 8.94 7.14
N LYS A 121 -14.15 10.26 7.01
CA LYS A 121 -13.71 10.88 5.75
C LYS A 121 -12.32 10.41 5.34
N GLN A 122 -11.42 10.16 6.29
CA GLN A 122 -10.08 9.62 6.01
C GLN A 122 -10.14 8.21 5.39
N VAL A 123 -11.06 7.36 5.88
CA VAL A 123 -11.29 6.02 5.32
C VAL A 123 -11.84 6.12 3.89
N HIS A 124 -12.82 6.98 3.63
CA HIS A 124 -13.35 7.16 2.27
C HIS A 124 -12.28 7.59 1.27
N LEU A 125 -11.37 8.49 1.68
CA LEU A 125 -10.23 8.89 0.84
C LEU A 125 -9.29 7.70 0.57
N ALA A 126 -9.00 6.90 1.59
CA ALA A 126 -8.12 5.75 1.45
C ALA A 126 -8.74 4.65 0.56
N GLU A 127 -10.02 4.33 0.73
CA GLU A 127 -10.75 3.39 -0.14
C GLU A 127 -10.83 3.89 -1.58
N THR A 128 -11.14 5.18 -1.76
CA THR A 128 -11.23 5.80 -3.09
C THR A 128 -9.89 5.76 -3.80
N ARG A 129 -8.80 6.11 -3.12
CA ARG A 129 -7.44 6.02 -3.70
C ARG A 129 -7.11 4.59 -4.11
N GLN A 130 -7.34 3.62 -3.22
CA GLN A 130 -7.03 2.21 -3.48
C GLN A 130 -7.83 1.64 -4.66
N ALA A 131 -9.13 1.97 -4.74
CA ALA A 131 -9.99 1.59 -5.84
C ALA A 131 -9.55 2.21 -7.16
N PHE A 132 -9.31 3.53 -7.16
CA PHE A 132 -8.84 4.25 -8.33
C PHE A 132 -7.50 3.70 -8.81
N SER A 133 -6.51 3.58 -7.92
CA SER A 133 -5.17 3.12 -8.28
C SER A 133 -5.16 1.69 -8.80
N ALA A 134 -6.00 0.79 -8.28
CA ALA A 134 -6.09 -0.57 -8.81
C ALA A 134 -6.73 -0.65 -10.20
N MET A 135 -7.81 0.09 -10.44
CA MET A 135 -8.49 0.06 -11.75
C MET A 135 -7.64 0.67 -12.86
N THR A 136 -6.91 1.76 -12.59
CA THR A 136 -6.09 2.42 -13.61
C THR A 136 -4.91 1.60 -14.08
N LEU A 137 -4.42 0.64 -13.28
CA LEU A 137 -3.42 -0.35 -13.71
C LEU A 137 -3.87 -1.15 -14.95
N PHE A 138 -5.19 -1.29 -15.13
CA PHE A 138 -5.80 -2.04 -16.23
C PHE A 138 -6.50 -1.15 -17.26
N SER A 139 -6.22 0.16 -17.22
CA SER A 139 -6.81 1.16 -18.11
C SER A 139 -8.32 1.36 -17.89
N HIS A 140 -8.84 1.00 -16.71
CA HIS A 140 -10.20 1.32 -16.29
C HIS A 140 -10.24 2.62 -15.52
N MET A 141 -11.09 3.55 -15.97
CA MET A 141 -11.30 4.83 -15.30
C MET A 141 -12.58 4.80 -14.45
N PRO A 142 -12.61 5.49 -13.31
CA PRO A 142 -13.84 5.62 -12.54
C PRO A 142 -14.94 6.33 -13.34
N ARG A 143 -16.19 5.90 -13.12
CA ARG A 143 -17.40 6.51 -13.73
C ARG A 143 -17.60 7.98 -13.35
N TYR A 144 -17.35 8.33 -12.09
CA TYR A 144 -17.53 9.69 -11.58
C TYR A 144 -16.18 10.31 -11.22
N ALA A 145 -15.99 11.58 -11.57
CA ALA A 145 -14.80 12.33 -11.16
C ALA A 145 -14.82 12.58 -9.64
N ILE A 146 -13.64 12.60 -9.04
CA ILE A 146 -13.49 12.93 -7.61
C ILE A 146 -13.53 14.44 -7.46
N THR A 147 -14.34 14.93 -6.53
CA THR A 147 -14.35 16.35 -6.17
C THR A 147 -12.98 16.78 -5.64
N SER A 148 -12.46 17.90 -6.17
CA SER A 148 -11.16 18.41 -5.74
C SER A 148 -11.13 18.66 -4.23
N LEU A 149 -10.00 18.35 -3.59
CA LEU A 149 -9.79 18.64 -2.17
C LEU A 149 -9.35 20.09 -1.93
N VAL A 150 -8.76 20.71 -2.94
CA VAL A 150 -8.11 22.03 -2.91
C VAL A 150 -8.25 22.69 -4.29
N GLU A 151 -8.30 24.01 -4.35
CA GLU A 151 -8.42 24.74 -5.62
C GLU A 151 -7.33 25.81 -5.79
N SER A 152 -6.59 26.12 -4.74
CA SER A 152 -5.55 27.16 -4.71
C SER A 152 -4.36 26.79 -3.81
N GLU A 153 -3.22 27.47 -3.98
CA GLU A 153 -2.07 27.32 -3.07
C GLU A 153 -2.41 27.69 -1.61
N GLN A 154 -3.35 28.62 -1.40
CA GLN A 154 -3.83 28.98 -0.06
C GLN A 154 -4.59 27.81 0.58
N ASP A 155 -5.33 27.02 -0.20
CA ASP A 155 -5.99 25.81 0.30
C ASP A 155 -4.96 24.73 0.66
N ILE A 156 -3.86 24.61 -0.09
CA ILE A 156 -2.76 23.71 0.23
C ILE A 156 -2.16 24.06 1.58
N GLU A 157 -1.81 25.34 1.79
CA GLU A 157 -1.25 25.84 3.04
C GLU A 157 -2.22 25.55 4.21
N ARG A 158 -3.51 25.87 4.04
CA ARG A 158 -4.55 25.61 5.06
C ARG A 158 -4.71 24.12 5.35
N TYR A 159 -4.73 23.28 4.32
CA TYR A 159 -4.92 21.84 4.45
C TYR A 159 -3.75 21.19 5.18
N LEU A 160 -2.52 21.46 4.74
CA LEU A 160 -1.31 20.81 5.27
C LEU A 160 -0.94 21.35 6.67
N SER A 161 -1.20 22.63 6.95
CA SER A 161 -0.99 23.21 8.30
C SER A 161 -1.95 22.66 9.35
N ALA A 162 -3.12 22.14 8.95
CA ALA A 162 -4.09 21.54 9.86
C ALA A 162 -3.73 20.09 10.26
N LEU A 163 -2.71 19.48 9.63
CA LEU A 163 -2.28 18.12 9.94
C LEU A 163 -1.34 18.08 11.16
N ASP A 164 -1.43 17.01 11.95
CA ASP A 164 -0.56 16.80 13.11
C ASP A 164 0.79 16.19 12.69
N TRP A 165 1.76 17.04 12.37
CA TRP A 165 3.12 16.62 11.96
C TRP A 165 4.01 16.11 13.10
N HIS A 166 3.53 16.11 14.34
CA HIS A 166 4.14 15.33 15.43
C HIS A 166 3.86 13.82 15.26
N LYS A 167 2.87 13.47 14.43
CA LYS A 167 2.53 12.11 13.99
C LYS A 167 2.74 11.99 12.47
N PRO A 168 4.00 12.00 12.00
CA PRO A 168 4.32 12.12 10.59
C PRO A 168 3.73 11.00 9.72
N TRP A 169 3.47 9.81 10.25
CA TRP A 169 2.75 8.77 9.51
C TRP A 169 1.34 9.20 9.09
N ALA A 170 0.56 9.77 10.02
CA ALA A 170 -0.81 10.19 9.74
C ALA A 170 -0.83 11.41 8.80
N ALA A 171 -0.01 12.42 9.10
CA ALA A 171 0.10 13.63 8.27
C ALA A 171 0.61 13.31 6.87
N GLY A 172 1.67 12.51 6.75
CA GLY A 172 2.22 12.05 5.48
C GLY A 172 1.20 11.27 4.65
N SER A 173 0.33 10.46 5.29
CA SER A 173 -0.75 9.77 4.57
C SER A 173 -1.75 10.73 3.93
N HIS A 174 -2.07 11.84 4.60
CA HIS A 174 -2.96 12.88 4.06
C HIS A 174 -2.31 13.69 2.96
N PHE A 175 -1.03 14.03 3.11
CA PHE A 175 -0.23 14.62 2.03
C PHE A 175 -0.22 13.71 0.79
N SER A 176 -0.01 12.41 0.98
CA SER A 176 -0.01 11.43 -0.11
C SER A 176 -1.38 11.32 -0.80
N HIS A 177 -2.49 11.38 -0.05
CA HIS A 177 -3.83 11.47 -0.64
C HIS A 177 -4.01 12.75 -1.46
N LEU A 178 -3.56 13.90 -0.94
CA LEU A 178 -3.64 15.17 -1.64
C LEU A 178 -2.93 15.11 -3.00
N LEU A 179 -1.68 14.65 -3.03
CA LEU A 179 -0.94 14.50 -4.30
C LEU A 179 -1.62 13.52 -5.26
N PHE A 180 -2.12 12.40 -4.74
CA PHE A 180 -2.82 11.41 -5.56
C PHE A 180 -4.05 12.02 -6.26
N PHE A 181 -4.91 12.70 -5.50
CA PHE A 181 -6.12 13.29 -6.07
C PHE A 181 -5.83 14.48 -6.98
N LEU A 182 -4.78 15.26 -6.71
CA LEU A 182 -4.32 16.30 -7.64
C LEU A 182 -3.82 15.70 -8.96
N ALA A 183 -2.96 14.68 -8.91
CA ALA A 183 -2.41 14.02 -10.10
C ALA A 183 -3.51 13.43 -10.99
N CYS A 184 -4.53 12.84 -10.37
CA CYS A 184 -5.70 12.27 -11.04
C CYS A 184 -6.77 13.31 -11.43
N SER A 185 -6.64 14.56 -11.00
CA SER A 185 -7.63 15.60 -11.29
C SER A 185 -7.57 16.06 -12.74
N LEU A 186 -8.70 16.58 -13.22
CA LEU A 186 -8.81 17.27 -14.52
C LEU A 186 -8.47 18.76 -14.42
N SER A 187 -7.93 19.22 -13.28
CA SER A 187 -7.60 20.63 -13.06
C SER A 187 -6.40 21.03 -13.92
N GLU A 188 -6.51 22.14 -14.64
CA GLU A 188 -5.41 22.73 -15.42
C GLU A 188 -4.25 23.19 -14.51
N ASN A 189 -4.57 23.56 -13.26
CA ASN A 189 -3.59 24.04 -12.28
C ASN A 189 -2.94 22.92 -11.45
N LYS A 190 -3.19 21.64 -11.76
CA LYS A 190 -2.77 20.52 -10.90
C LYS A 190 -1.26 20.48 -10.66
N GLU A 191 -0.44 20.74 -11.67
CA GLU A 191 1.03 20.72 -11.54
C GLU A 191 1.52 21.80 -10.57
N THR A 192 0.99 23.02 -10.68
CA THR A 192 1.28 24.12 -9.77
C THR A 192 0.90 23.78 -8.33
N LEU A 193 -0.27 23.15 -8.12
CA LEU A 193 -0.73 22.74 -6.79
C LEU A 193 0.09 21.58 -6.21
N ILE A 194 0.52 20.63 -7.04
CA ILE A 194 1.43 19.54 -6.66
C ILE A 194 2.77 20.13 -6.20
N ASP A 195 3.36 21.02 -6.99
CA ASP A 195 4.63 21.66 -6.65
C ASP A 195 4.51 22.52 -5.39
N ALA A 196 3.38 23.22 -5.19
CA ALA A 196 3.10 23.97 -3.97
C ALA A 196 3.03 23.06 -2.73
N ALA A 197 2.37 21.90 -2.83
CA ALA A 197 2.31 20.92 -1.76
C ALA A 197 3.70 20.34 -1.42
N ILE A 198 4.50 20.03 -2.43
CA ILE A 198 5.87 19.50 -2.24
C ILE A 198 6.76 20.55 -1.59
N ARG A 199 6.72 21.81 -2.07
CA ARG A 199 7.43 22.94 -1.43
C ARG A 199 7.01 23.10 0.02
N TRP A 200 5.72 22.97 0.32
CA TRP A 200 5.20 23.06 1.68
C TRP A 200 5.80 22.00 2.59
N VAL A 201 5.70 20.72 2.19
CA VAL A 201 6.14 19.61 3.06
C VAL A 201 7.64 19.61 3.26
N ASN A 202 8.42 20.02 2.25
CA ASN A 202 9.88 20.07 2.35
C ASN A 202 10.39 21.11 3.37
N ARG A 203 9.56 22.08 3.80
CA ARG A 203 9.92 22.94 4.94
C ARG A 203 10.00 22.18 6.28
N LEU A 204 9.42 20.98 6.34
CA LEU A 204 9.46 20.11 7.52
C LEU A 204 10.58 19.07 7.45
N GLN A 205 11.37 19.05 6.37
CA GLN A 205 12.46 18.09 6.23
C GLN A 205 13.64 18.49 7.12
N HIS A 206 14.11 17.57 7.95
CA HIS A 206 15.27 17.77 8.82
C HIS A 206 16.56 17.25 8.16
N SER A 207 17.71 17.55 8.78
CA SER A 207 19.03 17.09 8.31
C SER A 207 19.22 15.57 8.41
N ASP A 208 18.38 14.86 9.18
CA ASP A 208 18.29 13.39 9.18
C ASP A 208 17.50 12.84 7.97
N GLY A 209 16.96 13.74 7.14
CA GLY A 209 16.20 13.48 5.92
C GLY A 209 14.71 13.25 6.11
N PHE A 210 14.20 13.13 7.34
CA PHE A 210 12.78 12.85 7.57
C PHE A 210 11.94 14.13 7.70
N TRP A 211 10.65 14.02 7.43
CA TRP A 211 9.67 15.13 7.52
C TRP A 211 8.85 15.04 8.81
N TYR A 212 9.02 15.98 9.73
CA TYR A 212 8.28 15.97 11.00
C TYR A 212 8.36 17.28 11.80
N MET A 213 7.50 17.38 12.82
CA MET A 213 7.62 18.32 13.94
C MET A 213 7.88 17.58 15.25
N GLY A 214 8.55 18.23 16.21
CA GLY A 214 8.84 17.66 17.53
C GLY A 214 9.83 16.49 17.49
N THR A 215 9.57 15.45 18.28
CA THR A 215 10.48 14.30 18.49
C THR A 215 9.78 12.95 18.25
N PRO A 216 9.30 12.67 17.03
CA PRO A 216 8.65 11.39 16.73
C PRO A 216 9.64 10.23 16.84
N SER A 217 9.11 9.03 17.16
CA SER A 217 9.90 7.79 17.15
C SER A 217 10.42 7.47 15.75
N LEU A 218 11.49 6.68 15.67
CA LEU A 218 12.05 6.26 14.39
C LEU A 218 11.02 5.52 13.50
N SER A 219 10.18 4.67 14.09
CA SER A 219 9.09 4.01 13.37
C SER A 219 8.10 5.04 12.76
N GLN A 220 7.74 6.10 13.49
CA GLN A 220 6.90 7.17 12.95
C GLN A 220 7.60 7.91 11.80
N LYS A 221 8.90 8.18 11.92
CA LYS A 221 9.70 8.82 10.86
C LYS A 221 9.72 7.97 9.59
N ILE A 222 10.05 6.68 9.69
CA ILE A 222 10.10 5.75 8.55
C ILE A 222 8.72 5.61 7.90
N ASN A 223 7.68 5.38 8.71
CA ASN A 223 6.32 5.23 8.22
C ASN A 223 5.79 6.53 7.59
N GLY A 224 6.19 7.70 8.11
CA GLY A 224 5.91 9.01 7.52
C GLY A 224 6.63 9.20 6.19
N ALA A 225 7.93 8.91 6.13
CA ALA A 225 8.71 8.96 4.90
C ALA A 225 8.10 8.09 3.80
N MET A 226 7.74 6.83 4.11
CA MET A 226 7.04 5.97 3.15
C MET A 226 5.80 6.64 2.55
N LYS A 227 4.99 7.33 3.36
CA LYS A 227 3.80 8.04 2.86
C LYS A 227 4.15 9.25 1.99
N ILE A 228 5.15 10.05 2.38
CA ILE A 228 5.64 11.16 1.56
C ILE A 228 6.14 10.65 0.21
N LEU A 229 7.04 9.66 0.22
CA LEU A 229 7.61 9.06 -0.98
C LEU A 229 6.54 8.46 -1.89
N THR A 230 5.52 7.79 -1.34
CA THR A 230 4.40 7.29 -2.15
C THR A 230 3.64 8.45 -2.84
N GLY A 231 3.49 9.60 -2.18
CA GLY A 231 2.88 10.79 -2.79
C GLY A 231 3.75 11.37 -3.91
N LEU A 232 5.06 11.50 -3.68
CA LEU A 232 6.02 11.97 -4.69
C LEU A 232 6.08 11.05 -5.90
N LEU A 233 5.98 9.73 -5.68
CA LEU A 233 5.95 8.73 -6.74
C LEU A 233 4.73 8.92 -7.66
N VAL A 234 3.53 9.05 -7.08
CA VAL A 234 2.30 9.30 -7.85
C VAL A 234 2.39 10.61 -8.65
N ALA A 235 3.04 11.62 -8.08
CA ALA A 235 3.21 12.93 -8.72
C ALA A 235 4.34 12.94 -9.76
N GLU A 236 5.09 11.86 -9.94
CA GLU A 236 6.30 11.83 -10.78
C GLU A 236 7.30 12.95 -10.39
N ARG A 237 7.49 13.14 -9.07
CA ARG A 237 8.38 14.14 -8.46
C ARG A 237 9.28 13.52 -7.39
N MET A 238 9.88 12.37 -7.68
CA MET A 238 10.78 11.66 -6.75
C MET A 238 12.13 12.38 -6.60
N ASN A 239 12.13 13.53 -5.92
CA ASN A 239 13.32 14.32 -5.63
C ASN A 239 13.17 14.96 -4.24
N PHE A 240 14.15 14.73 -3.37
CA PHE A 240 14.19 15.25 -2.00
C PHE A 240 15.63 15.25 -1.46
N ALA A 241 15.90 16.05 -0.44
CA ALA A 241 17.23 16.15 0.15
C ALA A 241 17.54 14.96 1.08
N HIS A 242 18.82 14.73 1.38
CA HIS A 242 19.27 13.84 2.47
C HIS A 242 18.81 12.37 2.37
N ALA A 243 18.58 11.86 1.16
CA ALA A 243 18.20 10.47 0.94
C ALA A 243 19.26 9.48 1.47
N ASP A 244 20.54 9.85 1.42
CA ASP A 244 21.67 9.12 2.01
C ASP A 244 21.52 8.97 3.53
N ARG A 245 21.09 10.03 4.23
CA ARG A 245 20.87 10.00 5.69
C ARG A 245 19.69 9.13 6.09
N ILE A 246 18.64 9.10 5.27
CA ILE A 246 17.53 8.17 5.45
C ILE A 246 18.01 6.73 5.29
N LEU A 247 18.73 6.42 4.20
CA LEU A 247 19.31 5.09 3.97
C LEU A 247 20.17 4.66 5.16
N ASP A 248 21.05 5.55 5.62
CA ASP A 248 21.95 5.26 6.73
C ASP A 248 21.20 4.91 8.01
N THR A 249 20.22 5.73 8.34
CA THR A 249 19.41 5.55 9.54
C THR A 249 18.61 4.26 9.45
N VAL A 250 17.97 3.99 8.31
CA VAL A 250 17.08 2.83 8.15
C VAL A 250 17.85 1.51 8.13
N LEU A 251 19.00 1.45 7.46
CA LEU A 251 19.86 0.25 7.49
C LEU A 251 20.42 -0.04 8.88
N SER A 252 20.66 0.99 9.70
CA SER A 252 21.13 0.82 11.07
C SER A 252 20.02 0.42 12.06
N ALA A 253 18.74 0.55 11.67
CA ALA A 253 17.60 0.30 12.54
C ALA A 253 17.26 -1.20 12.60
N GLN A 254 17.21 -1.77 13.81
CA GLN A 254 16.87 -3.19 14.03
C GLN A 254 15.35 -3.48 14.14
N HIS A 255 14.46 -2.57 13.73
CA HIS A 255 13.03 -2.66 14.05
C HIS A 255 12.21 -3.43 13.00
N ASP A 256 11.71 -4.61 13.39
CA ASP A 256 10.97 -5.55 12.53
C ASP A 256 9.79 -6.21 13.29
N THR A 257 8.68 -5.49 13.50
CA THR A 257 7.56 -6.00 14.32
C THR A 257 6.39 -6.62 13.53
N HIS A 258 5.91 -6.01 12.44
CA HIS A 258 4.75 -6.49 11.66
C HIS A 258 4.89 -6.25 10.13
N ALA A 259 4.04 -6.90 9.30
CA ALA A 259 4.13 -6.89 7.83
C ALA A 259 4.17 -5.47 7.21
N CYS A 260 3.36 -4.54 7.71
CA CYS A 260 3.40 -3.14 7.28
C CYS A 260 4.73 -2.46 7.58
N ASP A 261 5.35 -2.75 8.73
CA ASP A 261 6.64 -2.15 9.10
C ASP A 261 7.75 -2.67 8.18
N HIS A 262 7.73 -3.98 7.89
CA HIS A 262 8.66 -4.58 6.94
C HIS A 262 8.53 -3.99 5.53
N PHE A 263 7.31 -3.79 5.07
CA PHE A 263 7.04 -3.16 3.77
C PHE A 263 7.51 -1.70 3.74
N ASN A 264 7.20 -0.90 4.77
CA ASN A 264 7.56 0.52 4.80
C ASN A 264 9.07 0.73 4.73
N ILE A 265 9.85 -0.07 5.47
CA ILE A 265 11.32 -0.03 5.41
C ILE A 265 11.79 -0.35 3.99
N THR A 266 11.27 -1.42 3.40
CA THR A 266 11.63 -1.83 2.04
C THR A 266 11.34 -0.73 1.01
N PHE A 267 10.17 -0.10 1.12
CA PHE A 267 9.77 1.01 0.24
C PHE A 267 10.70 2.22 0.38
N VAL A 268 10.97 2.65 1.62
CA VAL A 268 11.87 3.78 1.88
C VAL A 268 13.28 3.50 1.35
N LEU A 269 13.85 2.33 1.64
CA LEU A 269 15.17 1.96 1.14
C LEU A 269 15.23 1.93 -0.38
N THR A 270 14.22 1.34 -1.04
CA THR A 270 14.17 1.27 -2.52
C THR A 270 14.23 2.66 -3.15
N TYR A 271 13.36 3.57 -2.71
CA TYR A 271 13.27 4.89 -3.31
C TYR A 271 14.38 5.84 -2.92
N CYS A 272 14.95 5.71 -1.71
CA CYS A 272 16.15 6.46 -1.38
C CYS A 272 17.36 5.95 -2.20
N THR A 273 17.47 4.64 -2.44
CA THR A 273 18.52 4.07 -3.31
C THR A 273 18.42 4.62 -4.74
N LYS A 274 17.20 4.72 -5.30
CA LYS A 274 16.98 5.33 -6.62
C LYS A 274 17.42 6.80 -6.68
N VAL A 275 17.30 7.55 -5.59
CA VAL A 275 17.71 8.96 -5.52
C VAL A 275 19.22 9.12 -5.32
N VAL A 276 19.84 8.28 -4.49
CA VAL A 276 21.29 8.36 -4.19
C VAL A 276 22.15 7.69 -5.25
N GLY A 277 21.63 6.68 -5.94
CA GLY A 277 22.35 5.82 -6.87
C GLY A 277 22.59 4.41 -6.33
N THR A 278 22.59 3.42 -7.22
CA THR A 278 22.64 1.98 -6.91
C THR A 278 23.93 1.50 -6.26
N GLU A 279 25.01 2.26 -6.37
CA GLU A 279 26.32 1.93 -5.81
C GLU A 279 26.41 2.20 -4.29
N TYR A 280 25.57 3.10 -3.77
CA TYR A 280 25.65 3.52 -2.38
C TYR A 280 25.17 2.41 -1.42
N ARG A 281 26.09 1.90 -0.59
CA ARG A 281 25.86 0.79 0.37
C ARG A 281 25.25 -0.47 -0.27
N ASN A 282 25.61 -0.73 -1.52
CA ASN A 282 25.07 -1.82 -2.33
C ASN A 282 25.15 -3.20 -1.64
N GLU A 283 26.27 -3.54 -1.02
CA GLU A 283 26.45 -4.83 -0.33
C GLU A 283 25.48 -5.02 0.85
N GLU A 284 25.25 -3.95 1.62
CA GLU A 284 24.34 -3.96 2.76
C GLU A 284 22.89 -3.99 2.32
N LEU A 285 22.54 -3.29 1.25
CA LEU A 285 21.22 -3.34 0.62
C LEU A 285 20.91 -4.73 0.05
N ASN A 286 21.88 -5.36 -0.61
CA ASN A 286 21.76 -6.75 -1.08
C ASN A 286 21.54 -7.72 0.08
N THR A 287 22.32 -7.59 1.15
CA THR A 287 22.19 -8.40 2.35
C THR A 287 20.81 -8.21 3.00
N PHE A 288 20.36 -6.95 3.12
CA PHE A 288 19.04 -6.59 3.61
C PHE A 288 17.95 -7.26 2.75
N ALA A 289 18.06 -7.17 1.42
CA ALA A 289 17.03 -7.67 0.53
C ALA A 289 16.84 -9.18 0.63
N TRP A 290 17.93 -9.96 0.66
CA TRP A 290 17.86 -11.40 0.86
C TRP A 290 17.31 -11.79 2.23
N ASP A 291 17.75 -11.15 3.32
CA ASP A 291 17.18 -11.43 4.65
C ASP A 291 15.69 -11.06 4.71
N ARG A 292 15.28 -9.97 4.05
CA ARG A 292 13.88 -9.57 3.98
C ARG A 292 13.03 -10.58 3.21
N LEU A 293 13.50 -11.07 2.07
CA LEU A 293 12.82 -12.13 1.31
C LEU A 293 12.65 -13.41 2.14
N ARG A 294 13.69 -13.79 2.90
CA ARG A 294 13.62 -14.92 3.84
C ARG A 294 12.53 -14.73 4.89
N ARG A 295 12.39 -13.53 5.45
CA ARG A 295 11.31 -13.20 6.41
C ARG A 295 9.94 -13.21 5.75
N TYR A 296 9.82 -12.72 4.52
CA TYR A 296 8.56 -12.77 3.75
C TYR A 296 8.10 -14.21 3.50
N ARG A 297 9.03 -15.12 3.21
CA ARG A 297 8.76 -16.56 3.06
C ARG A 297 8.12 -17.16 4.32
N ALA A 298 8.39 -16.64 5.52
CA ALA A 298 7.77 -17.12 6.76
C ALA A 298 6.25 -16.81 6.85
N HIS A 299 5.73 -15.90 6.02
CA HIS A 299 4.30 -15.62 5.90
C HIS A 299 3.61 -16.44 4.81
N TYR A 300 4.39 -17.14 3.97
CA TYR A 300 3.90 -17.89 2.83
C TYR A 300 3.42 -19.29 3.22
N TYR A 301 2.33 -19.76 2.60
CA TYR A 301 1.75 -21.08 2.82
C TYR A 301 1.97 -21.95 1.57
N PRO A 302 3.01 -22.80 1.53
CA PRO A 302 3.41 -23.52 0.31
C PRO A 302 2.32 -24.41 -0.29
N SER A 303 1.49 -25.05 0.55
CA SER A 303 0.40 -25.92 0.10
C SER A 303 -0.84 -25.16 -0.41
N ILE A 304 -0.88 -23.84 -0.22
CA ILE A 304 -2.02 -23.00 -0.57
C ILE A 304 -1.66 -22.01 -1.67
N GLY A 305 -0.46 -21.42 -1.62
CA GLY A 305 0.05 -20.45 -2.58
C GLY A 305 -0.08 -18.98 -2.18
N GLY A 306 -0.60 -18.66 -0.98
CA GLY A 306 -0.81 -17.29 -0.52
C GLY A 306 0.02 -16.91 0.71
N PHE A 307 -0.03 -15.65 1.11
CA PHE A 307 0.61 -15.12 2.32
C PHE A 307 -0.42 -14.70 3.37
N SER A 308 -0.10 -14.83 4.66
CA SER A 308 -0.92 -14.27 5.75
C SER A 308 -0.39 -12.92 6.23
N PHE A 309 -1.28 -11.97 6.49
CA PHE A 309 -0.94 -10.62 6.92
C PHE A 309 -0.12 -10.59 8.23
N LEU A 310 -0.39 -11.52 9.16
CA LEU A 310 0.41 -11.75 10.36
C LEU A 310 1.10 -13.12 10.26
N PRO A 311 2.22 -13.36 10.95
CA PRO A 311 2.80 -14.70 11.01
C PRO A 311 1.79 -15.70 11.58
N GLY A 312 1.44 -16.74 10.81
CA GLY A 312 0.49 -17.77 11.22
C GLY A 312 -0.96 -17.30 11.44
N SER A 313 -1.36 -16.12 10.93
CA SER A 313 -2.72 -15.60 11.11
C SER A 313 -3.12 -14.61 10.02
N SER A 314 -4.33 -14.78 9.47
CA SER A 314 -4.90 -13.83 8.54
C SER A 314 -5.15 -12.46 9.20
N GLY A 315 -5.21 -11.40 8.39
CA GLY A 315 -5.63 -10.09 8.86
C GLY A 315 -7.01 -10.16 9.54
N LYS A 316 -7.19 -9.40 10.63
CA LYS A 316 -8.46 -9.36 11.37
C LYS A 316 -9.28 -8.10 11.08
N TRP A 317 -8.60 -7.02 10.70
CA TRP A 317 -9.16 -5.69 10.58
C TRP A 317 -8.81 -5.07 9.22
N TYR A 318 -9.75 -4.32 8.67
CA TYR A 318 -9.56 -3.50 7.47
C TYR A 318 -10.31 -2.18 7.66
N TYR A 319 -9.60 -1.05 7.61
CA TYR A 319 -10.14 0.29 7.91
C TYR A 319 -11.06 0.34 9.14
N ASP A 320 -10.53 -0.18 10.26
CA ASP A 320 -11.21 -0.24 11.56
C ASP A 320 -12.41 -1.20 11.65
N ALA A 321 -12.77 -1.89 10.55
CA ALA A 321 -13.82 -2.89 10.51
C ALA A 321 -13.25 -4.30 10.75
N PRO A 322 -13.89 -5.14 11.57
CA PRO A 322 -13.47 -6.53 11.75
C PRO A 322 -13.90 -7.37 10.55
N VAL A 323 -12.96 -7.79 9.71
CA VAL A 323 -13.23 -8.53 8.44
C VAL A 323 -13.10 -10.03 8.55
N SER A 324 -12.23 -10.53 9.43
CA SER A 324 -11.94 -11.95 9.57
C SER A 324 -11.59 -12.33 11.00
N ARG A 325 -11.77 -13.61 11.32
CA ARG A 325 -11.44 -14.22 12.61
C ARG A 325 -9.93 -14.36 12.85
N GLY A 326 -9.10 -14.14 11.83
CA GLY A 326 -7.64 -14.26 11.96
C GLY A 326 -7.19 -15.70 12.10
N ARG A 327 -7.72 -16.61 11.26
CA ARG A 327 -7.35 -18.02 11.28
C ARG A 327 -5.92 -18.20 10.77
N ASN A 328 -5.30 -19.34 11.08
CA ASN A 328 -3.98 -19.70 10.58
C ASN A 328 -4.05 -20.13 9.10
N GLU A 329 -4.27 -19.13 8.24
CA GLU A 329 -4.44 -19.27 6.80
C GLU A 329 -4.02 -17.97 6.10
N PRO A 330 -3.67 -18.02 4.80
CA PRO A 330 -3.36 -16.83 4.04
C PRO A 330 -4.61 -15.97 3.78
N ASP A 331 -4.36 -14.70 3.48
CA ASP A 331 -5.39 -13.73 3.12
C ASP A 331 -4.93 -12.85 1.95
N ILE A 332 -5.89 -12.27 1.25
CA ILE A 332 -5.64 -11.53 0.01
C ILE A 332 -4.88 -10.22 0.28
N HIS A 333 -5.07 -9.61 1.45
CA HIS A 333 -4.40 -8.37 1.82
C HIS A 333 -2.91 -8.61 2.11
N GLY A 334 -2.59 -9.62 2.92
CA GLY A 334 -1.23 -10.08 3.16
C GLY A 334 -0.54 -10.46 1.86
N THR A 335 -1.20 -11.27 1.02
CA THR A 335 -0.67 -11.66 -0.30
C THR A 335 -0.34 -10.45 -1.18
N CYS A 336 -1.23 -9.47 -1.27
CA CYS A 336 -0.98 -8.24 -2.02
C CYS A 336 0.22 -7.45 -1.46
N LEU A 337 0.30 -7.28 -0.13
CA LEU A 337 1.35 -6.49 0.51
C LEU A 337 2.73 -7.16 0.35
N PHE A 338 2.82 -8.47 0.54
CA PHE A 338 4.09 -9.19 0.42
C PHE A 338 4.58 -9.25 -1.03
N LEU A 339 3.69 -9.45 -2.01
CA LEU A 339 4.08 -9.41 -3.42
C LEU A 339 4.54 -8.01 -3.84
N TRP A 340 3.90 -6.95 -3.33
CA TRP A 340 4.39 -5.59 -3.56
C TRP A 340 5.78 -5.36 -2.95
N GLY A 341 6.03 -5.87 -1.74
CA GLY A 341 7.38 -5.81 -1.18
C GLY A 341 8.38 -6.67 -1.96
N VAL A 342 7.99 -7.83 -2.50
CA VAL A 342 8.84 -8.64 -3.38
C VAL A 342 9.24 -7.85 -4.63
N SER A 343 8.31 -7.14 -5.28
CA SER A 343 8.64 -6.34 -6.47
C SER A 343 9.68 -5.25 -6.18
N LEU A 344 9.66 -4.68 -4.96
CA LEU A 344 10.65 -3.69 -4.52
C LEU A 344 12.01 -4.33 -4.18
N LEU A 345 12.01 -5.49 -3.54
CA LEU A 345 13.24 -6.21 -3.17
C LEU A 345 13.99 -6.69 -4.41
N VAL A 346 13.28 -7.15 -5.43
CA VAL A 346 13.85 -7.55 -6.72
C VAL A 346 14.52 -6.37 -7.43
N GLN A 347 13.98 -5.16 -7.30
CA GLN A 347 14.63 -3.93 -7.78
C GLN A 347 15.93 -3.63 -7.03
N ILE A 348 15.94 -3.75 -5.70
CA ILE A 348 17.16 -3.56 -4.89
C ILE A 348 18.25 -4.55 -5.32
N LEU A 349 17.87 -5.79 -5.64
CA LEU A 349 18.79 -6.84 -6.06
C LEU A 349 19.27 -6.71 -7.52
N ASP A 350 18.69 -5.79 -8.30
CA ASP A 350 18.91 -5.67 -9.75
C ASP A 350 18.63 -7.00 -10.48
N ARG A 351 17.40 -7.50 -10.33
CA ARG A 351 16.96 -8.84 -10.83
C ARG A 351 15.58 -8.82 -11.50
N GLU A 352 15.10 -7.66 -11.94
CA GLU A 352 13.78 -7.52 -12.57
C GLU A 352 13.67 -8.27 -13.91
N ASP A 353 14.80 -8.52 -14.57
CA ASP A 353 14.91 -9.33 -15.79
C ASP A 353 14.67 -10.83 -15.53
N ILE A 354 15.01 -11.31 -14.34
CA ILE A 354 14.81 -12.71 -13.93
C ILE A 354 13.44 -12.91 -13.31
N TYR A 355 12.99 -11.96 -12.50
CA TYR A 355 11.73 -12.05 -11.77
C TYR A 355 10.77 -10.94 -12.22
N PRO A 356 9.76 -11.26 -13.05
CA PRO A 356 8.88 -10.26 -13.67
C PRO A 356 7.80 -9.77 -12.69
N PHE A 357 8.20 -9.28 -11.51
CA PHE A 357 7.28 -8.68 -10.55
C PHE A 357 7.13 -7.19 -10.81
N HIS A 358 5.92 -6.76 -11.17
CA HIS A 358 5.65 -5.35 -11.48
C HIS A 358 5.26 -4.58 -10.21
N GLU A 359 5.98 -3.50 -9.91
CA GLU A 359 5.55 -2.57 -8.88
C GLU A 359 4.30 -1.78 -9.33
N PHE A 360 3.28 -1.72 -8.49
CA PHE A 360 2.16 -0.80 -8.67
C PHE A 360 2.32 0.45 -7.79
N ILE A 361 1.72 1.55 -8.24
CA ILE A 361 1.58 2.77 -7.45
C ILE A 361 0.27 2.67 -6.68
N SER A 362 0.34 2.71 -5.34
CA SER A 362 -0.85 2.60 -4.49
C SER A 362 -1.58 3.91 -4.28
#